data_AF-H0G1L3-F1
#
_entry.id   AF-H0G1L3-F1
#
_cell.length_a   1.000
_cell.length_b   1.000
_cell.length_c   1.000
_cell.angle_alpha   90.00
_cell.angle_beta   90.00
_cell.angle_gamma   90.00
#
_symmetry.space_group_name_H-M   'P 1'
#
loop_
_entity.id
_entity.type
_entity.pdbx_description
1 polymer ?
#
loop_
_entity_poly.entity_id
_entity_poly.type
_entity_poly.pdbx_seq_one_letter_code
_entity_poly.pdbx_strand_id
1 'polypeptide(L)' 'MTQRAIISVAELKRMAEVANSEAVTVEIERDGAIVRVMPFRPPQVQKMSREKSAEAELARWLANNE' A
#
# COMPACT_ATOMS: atom_id res chain seq x y z
N MET A 1 -17.25 -17.87 17.58
CA MET A 1 -15.86 -17.95 18.09
C MET A 1 -14.92 -17.61 16.94
N THR A 2 -14.32 -16.42 16.92
CA THR A 2 -13.25 -16.06 15.97
C THR A 2 -11.97 -15.93 16.77
N GLN A 3 -11.07 -16.89 16.62
CA GLN A 3 -9.80 -16.94 17.33
C GLN A 3 -8.90 -15.81 16.80
N ARG A 4 -8.42 -14.92 17.69
CA ARG A 4 -7.51 -13.83 17.27
C ARG A 4 -6.19 -14.45 16.83
N ALA A 5 -5.97 -14.50 15.52
CA ALA A 5 -4.68 -14.90 14.96
C ALA A 5 -3.68 -13.76 15.21
N ILE A 6 -2.74 -13.98 16.12
CA ILE A 6 -1.62 -13.06 16.34
C ILE A 6 -0.58 -13.38 15.26
N ILE A 7 -0.74 -12.80 14.07
CA ILE A 7 0.29 -12.92 13.03
C ILE A 7 1.53 -12.15 13.48
N SER A 8 2.66 -12.82 13.56
CA SER A 8 3.96 -12.21 13.90
C SER A 8 4.56 -11.52 12.68
N VAL A 9 5.48 -10.57 12.92
CA VAL A 9 6.19 -9.86 11.84
C VAL A 9 7.00 -10.83 10.96
N ALA A 10 7.53 -11.91 11.54
CA ALA A 10 8.26 -12.93 10.80
C ALA A 10 7.34 -13.69 9.82
N GLU A 11 6.10 -13.96 10.22
CA GLU A 11 5.11 -14.59 9.34
C GLU A 11 4.67 -13.67 8.22
N LEU A 12 4.48 -12.37 8.49
CA LEU A 12 4.18 -11.39 7.45
C LEU A 12 5.28 -11.31 6.38
N LYS A 13 6.55 -11.38 6.79
CA LYS A 13 7.69 -11.42 5.86
C LYS A 13 7.66 -12.65 4.97
N ARG A 14 7.44 -13.84 5.55
CA ARG A 14 7.29 -15.08 4.78
C ARG A 14 6.11 -15.04 3.81
N MET A 15 4.97 -14.48 4.23
CA MET A 15 3.82 -14.30 3.34
C MET A 15 4.15 -13.38 2.15
N ALA A 16 4.90 -12.30 2.38
CA ALA A 16 5.32 -11.40 1.30
C ALA A 16 6.29 -12.08 0.31
N GLU A 17 7.22 -12.91 0.79
CA GLU A 17 8.13 -13.68 -0.07
C GLU A 17 7.40 -14.66 -0.98
N VAL A 18 6.41 -15.37 -0.42
CA VAL A 18 5.56 -16.30 -1.18
C VAL A 18 4.68 -15.53 -2.16
N ALA A 19 4.07 -14.42 -1.74
CA ALA A 19 3.21 -13.60 -2.59
C ALA A 19 3.95 -13.04 -3.82
N ASN A 20 5.21 -12.65 -3.65
CA ASN A 20 6.06 -12.22 -4.77
C ASN A 20 6.38 -13.36 -5.74
N SER A 21 6.66 -14.56 -5.22
CA SER A 21 6.96 -15.74 -6.05
C SER A 21 5.75 -16.18 -6.87
N GLU A 22 4.56 -16.13 -6.27
CA GLU A 22 3.30 -16.54 -6.88
C GLU A 22 2.62 -15.42 -7.69
N ALA A 23 3.23 -14.23 -7.76
CA ALA A 23 2.65 -13.04 -8.39
C ALA A 23 1.21 -12.78 -7.91
N VAL A 24 1.02 -12.71 -6.59
CA VAL A 24 -0.25 -12.36 -5.95
C VAL A 24 -0.08 -11.18 -4.99
N THR A 25 -1.16 -10.43 -4.78
CA THR A 25 -1.24 -9.38 -3.77
C THR A 25 -2.05 -9.89 -2.58
N VAL A 26 -1.51 -9.75 -1.38
CA VAL A 26 -2.16 -10.17 -0.12
C VAL A 26 -2.44 -8.93 0.73
N GLU A 27 -3.72 -8.67 1.00
CA GLU A 27 -4.17 -7.62 1.91
C GLU A 27 -4.51 -8.23 3.28
N ILE A 28 -4.00 -7.63 4.36
CA ILE A 28 -4.19 -8.12 5.72
C ILE A 28 -4.78 -7.01 6.58
N GLU A 29 -5.98 -7.22 7.10
CA GLU A 29 -6.63 -6.37 8.10
C GLU A 29 -6.48 -7.00 9.49
N ARG A 30 -6.29 -6.21 10.57
CA ARG A 30 -6.07 -6.75 11.93
C ARG A 30 -7.09 -6.16 12.93
N ASP A 31 -7.60 -7.02 13.83
CA ASP A 31 -8.72 -6.82 14.79
C ASP A 31 -10.16 -6.85 14.22
N GLY A 32 -10.33 -7.40 13.02
CA GLY A 32 -11.60 -7.68 12.31
C GLY A 32 -11.32 -8.52 11.06
N ALA A 33 -10.34 -9.41 11.18
CA ALA A 33 -9.31 -9.65 10.18
C ALA A 33 -9.79 -10.38 8.92
N ILE A 34 -9.91 -9.65 7.82
CA ILE A 34 -10.08 -10.20 6.48
C ILE A 34 -8.69 -10.29 5.83
N VAL A 35 -8.36 -11.48 5.30
CA VAL A 35 -7.23 -11.67 4.40
C VAL A 35 -7.79 -11.82 2.99
N ARG A 36 -7.36 -10.95 2.07
CA ARG A 36 -7.74 -11.03 0.65
C ARG A 36 -6.51 -11.34 -0.19
N VAL A 37 -6.66 -12.33 -1.06
CA VAL A 37 -5.66 -12.68 -2.06
C VAL A 37 -6.22 -12.33 -3.42
N MET A 38 -5.50 -11.53 -4.17
CA MET A 38 -5.87 -11.12 -5.53
C MET A 38 -4.67 -11.29 -6.48
N PRO A 39 -4.91 -11.41 -7.79
CA PRO A 39 -3.83 -11.39 -8.77
C PRO A 39 -2.95 -10.15 -8.58
N PHE A 40 -1.63 -10.29 -8.75
CA PHE A 40 -0.72 -9.18 -8.55
C PHE A 40 -1.11 -7.98 -9.41
N ARG A 41 -1.41 -6.88 -8.73
CA ARG A 41 -1.56 -5.58 -9.36
C ARG A 41 -0.30 -4.80 -9.04
N PRO A 42 0.51 -4.41 -10.05
CA PRO A 42 1.65 -3.56 -9.78
C PRO A 42 1.12 -2.30 -9.09
N PRO A 43 1.74 -1.84 -7.98
CA PRO A 43 1.33 -0.61 -7.37
C PRO A 43 1.39 0.46 -8.46
N GLN A 44 0.26 1.10 -8.72
CA GLN A 44 0.25 2.35 -9.47
C GLN A 44 0.94 3.35 -8.56
N VAL A 45 2.27 3.31 -8.53
CA VAL A 45 3.08 4.41 -8.04
C VAL A 45 2.68 5.53 -8.97
N GLN A 46 1.75 6.37 -8.53
CA GLN A 46 1.40 7.58 -9.21
C GLN A 46 2.66 8.43 -9.11
N LYS A 47 3.59 8.19 -10.04
CA LYS A 47 4.74 9.04 -10.27
C LYS A 47 4.10 10.37 -10.63
N MET A 48 3.90 11.25 -9.64
CA MET A 48 3.68 12.65 -9.96
C MET A 48 4.87 13.01 -10.83
N SER A 49 4.62 13.27 -12.11
CA SER A 49 5.67 13.78 -12.97
C SER A 49 6.21 15.04 -12.30
N ARG A 50 7.51 15.27 -12.41
CA ARG A 50 8.17 16.44 -11.81
C ARG A 50 7.45 17.76 -12.15
N GLU A 51 6.78 17.80 -13.31
CA GLU A 51 5.96 18.93 -13.73
C GLU A 51 4.76 19.15 -12.80
N LYS A 52 3.99 18.11 -12.47
CA LYS A 52 2.83 18.22 -11.58
C LYS A 52 3.20 18.60 -10.15
N SER A 53 4.38 18.21 -9.67
CA SER A 53 4.88 18.67 -8.36
C SER A 53 5.22 20.16 -8.38
N ALA A 54 5.84 20.65 -9.47
CA ALA A 54 6.21 22.06 -9.59
C ALA A 54 4.97 22.97 -9.72
N GLU A 55 3.94 22.54 -10.45
CA GLU A 55 2.67 23.26 -10.55
C GLU A 55 1.95 23.32 -9.20
N ALA A 56 1.93 22.22 -8.44
CA ALA A 56 1.32 22.18 -7.11
C ALA A 56 2.08 23.07 -6.11
N GLU A 57 3.40 23.16 -6.23
CA GLU A 57 4.24 24.02 -5.37
C GLU A 57 4.05 25.51 -5.70
N LEU A 58 3.96 25.87 -6.98
CA LEU A 58 3.64 27.22 -7.42
C LEU A 58 2.24 27.66 -6.97
N ALA A 59 1.23 26.79 -7.13
CA ALA A 59 -0.13 27.07 -6.69
C ALA A 59 -0.22 27.31 -5.16
N ARG A 60 0.55 26.54 -4.37
CA ARG A 60 0.67 26.74 -2.92
C ARG A 60 1.33 28.07 -2.57
N TRP A 61 2.35 28.49 -3.31
CA TRP A 61 3.02 29.77 -3.07
C TRP A 61 2.11 30.96 -3.37
N LEU A 62 1.39 30.92 -4.50
CA LEU A 62 0.44 31.97 -4.87
C LEU A 62 -0.68 32.13 -3.83
N ALA A 63 -1.25 31.03 -3.33
CA ALA A 63 -2.30 31.06 -2.32
C ALA A 63 -1.85 31.60 -0.94
N ASN A 64 -0.55 31.57 -0.65
CA ASN A 64 0.01 32.08 0.61
C ASN A 64 0.51 33.54 0.52
N ASN A 65 0.50 34.14 -0.67
CA ASN A 65 0.97 35.52 -0.92
C ASN A 65 -0.17 36.47 -1.34
N GLU A 66 -1.41 36.04 -1.16
CA GLU A 66 -2.64 36.87 -1.22
C GLU A 66 -3.10 37.19 0.21
#